data_AF-C7GRG8-F1
#
_entry.id   AF-C7GRG8-F1
#
_cell.length_a   1.000
_cell.length_b   1.000
_cell.length_c   1.000
_cell.angle_alpha   90.00
_cell.angle_beta   90.00
_cell.angle_gamma   90.00
#
_symmetry.space_group_name_H-M   'P 1'
#
loop_
_entity.id
_entity.type
_entity.pdbx_description
1 polymer ?
#
loop_
_entity_poly.entity_id
_entity_poly.type
_entity_poly.pdbx_seq_one_letter_code
_entity_poly.pdbx_strand_id
1 'polypeptide(L)'
;MPRSKRSKLVTLAQTDKKGRENKERIFDEVREALDTYRYVWVLHLDDVRTPVLQEIRTSWAGSKLIMGKRKVLQKALGEKREEEYKENLYQLSKLCSGVTGLLFTDEDVNTVKEYFKSYVRSDYSRPNTKAPLTFTIPEGIVYSRGGQIPAEEDVPMIHSLEPTMRNKFEIPTKIKAGKITIDSPYLVCTEGEKLDVRQALILKQFGIAASEFKVKVSAYYDNDSSTVESTNINME
;
A
#
# COMPACT_ATOMS: atom_id res chain seq x y z
N MET A 1 36.24 44.35 -26.35
CA MET A 1 34.94 44.47 -25.65
C MET A 1 34.74 43.25 -24.76
N PRO A 2 34.44 43.38 -23.46
CA PRO A 2 34.15 42.23 -22.62
C PRO A 2 32.83 41.61 -23.06
N ARG A 3 32.82 40.31 -23.39
CA ARG A 3 31.58 39.59 -23.71
C ARG A 3 30.69 39.61 -22.47
N SER A 4 29.53 40.26 -22.59
CA SER A 4 28.48 40.27 -21.58
C SER A 4 28.18 38.82 -21.16
N LYS A 5 28.52 38.46 -19.92
CA LYS A 5 28.02 37.25 -19.27
C LYS A 5 26.56 37.51 -18.91
N ARG A 6 25.65 37.30 -19.87
CA ARG A 6 24.23 37.20 -19.56
C ARG A 6 24.04 36.02 -18.62
N SER A 7 23.49 36.26 -17.44
CA SER A 7 23.05 35.22 -16.52
C SER A 7 22.06 34.33 -17.27
N LYS A 8 22.41 33.06 -17.48
CA LYS A 8 21.46 32.06 -17.97
C LYS A 8 20.32 32.00 -16.95
N LEU A 9 19.09 32.19 -17.42
CA LEU A 9 17.90 32.08 -16.60
C LEU A 9 17.69 30.59 -16.29
N VAL A 10 18.35 30.10 -15.24
CA VAL A 10 18.20 28.71 -14.79
C VAL A 10 16.84 28.64 -14.09
N THR A 11 15.89 27.98 -14.74
CA THR A 11 14.57 27.72 -14.18
C THR A 11 14.74 26.71 -13.05
N LEU A 12 14.57 27.14 -11.80
CA LEU A 12 14.60 26.28 -10.59
C LEU A 12 13.55 25.15 -10.61
N ALA A 13 12.64 25.17 -11.60
CA ALA A 13 11.60 24.18 -11.82
C ALA A 13 12.04 22.97 -12.69
N GLN A 14 13.30 22.92 -13.16
CA GLN A 14 13.82 21.70 -13.78
C GLN A 14 14.15 20.68 -12.69
N THR A 15 13.20 19.77 -12.47
CA THR A 15 13.41 18.56 -11.67
C THR A 15 14.15 17.53 -12.52
N ASP A 16 15.20 16.95 -11.97
CA ASP A 16 15.91 15.86 -12.63
C ASP A 16 14.94 14.72 -12.93
N LYS A 17 14.83 14.36 -14.21
CA LYS A 17 13.99 13.26 -14.62
C LYS A 17 14.57 11.99 -14.00
N LYS A 18 13.82 11.33 -13.11
CA LYS A 18 14.16 9.98 -12.60
C LYS A 18 14.17 8.98 -13.76
N GLY A 19 15.30 8.91 -14.44
CA GLY A 19 15.49 8.21 -15.69
C GLY A 19 16.18 6.86 -15.51
N ARG A 20 17.06 6.54 -16.45
CA ARG A 20 17.87 5.32 -16.46
C ARG A 20 18.76 5.18 -15.22
N GLU A 21 19.35 6.28 -14.77
CA GLU A 21 20.22 6.34 -13.59
C GLU A 21 19.57 5.79 -12.33
N ASN A 22 18.30 6.13 -12.04
CA ASN A 22 17.62 5.58 -10.87
C ASN A 22 17.35 4.07 -10.98
N LYS A 23 17.23 3.53 -12.20
CA LYS A 23 17.09 2.08 -12.41
C LYS A 23 18.43 1.38 -12.20
N GLU A 24 19.52 1.97 -12.67
CA GLU A 24 20.89 1.49 -12.43
C GLU A 24 21.21 1.54 -10.95
N ARG A 25 20.91 2.65 -10.26
CA ARG A 25 21.05 2.77 -8.82
C ARG A 25 20.31 1.67 -8.05
N ILE A 26 19.04 1.40 -8.36
CA ILE A 26 18.27 0.32 -7.70
C ILE A 26 18.88 -1.06 -8.01
N PHE A 27 19.36 -1.25 -9.25
CA PHE A 27 19.99 -2.50 -9.65
C PHE A 27 21.29 -2.76 -8.87
N ASP A 28 22.15 -1.75 -8.75
CA ASP A 28 23.39 -1.83 -8.00
C ASP A 28 23.11 -2.01 -6.50
N GLU A 29 22.12 -1.28 -5.98
CA GLU A 29 21.69 -1.35 -4.57
C GLU A 29 21.20 -2.76 -4.20
N VAL A 30 20.54 -3.47 -5.12
CA VAL A 30 20.11 -4.87 -4.94
C VAL A 30 21.32 -5.81 -4.89
N ARG A 31 22.31 -5.63 -5.78
CA ARG A 31 23.50 -6.49 -5.80
C ARG A 31 24.39 -6.28 -4.58
N GLU A 32 24.59 -5.03 -4.18
CA GLU A 32 25.28 -4.71 -2.93
C GLU A 32 24.57 -5.33 -1.72
N ALA A 33 23.24 -5.29 -1.69
CA ALA A 33 22.46 -5.91 -0.61
C ALA A 33 22.55 -7.45 -0.62
N LEU A 34 22.61 -8.08 -1.81
CA LEU A 34 22.84 -9.51 -1.92
C LEU A 34 24.19 -9.93 -1.33
N ASP A 35 25.21 -9.08 -1.41
CA ASP A 35 26.54 -9.38 -0.87
C ASP A 35 26.66 -9.08 0.62
N THR A 36 25.83 -8.15 1.13
CA THR A 36 25.87 -7.72 2.53
C THR A 36 25.06 -8.63 3.44
N TYR A 37 23.87 -9.04 3.00
CA TYR A 37 22.91 -9.78 3.83
C TYR A 37 22.81 -11.25 3.44
N ARG A 38 22.52 -12.08 4.43
CA ARG A 38 22.31 -13.52 4.24
C ARG A 38 20.99 -13.84 3.55
N TYR A 39 19.89 -13.25 3.98
CA TYR A 39 18.55 -13.59 3.48
C TYR A 39 17.97 -12.51 2.57
N VAL A 40 17.26 -12.96 1.53
CA VAL A 40 16.47 -12.08 0.66
C VAL A 40 15.05 -12.58 0.56
N TRP A 41 14.10 -11.75 0.98
CA TRP A 41 12.68 -12.07 0.99
C TRP A 41 11.94 -11.33 -0.11
N VAL A 42 11.01 -12.02 -0.77
CA VAL A 42 10.11 -11.45 -1.77
C VAL A 42 8.79 -11.08 -1.11
N LEU A 43 8.58 -9.77 -0.95
CA LEU A 43 7.34 -9.19 -0.43
C LEU A 43 6.49 -8.69 -1.59
N HIS A 44 5.20 -9.01 -1.59
CA HIS A 44 4.21 -8.36 -2.44
C HIS A 44 3.55 -7.24 -1.65
N LEU A 45 3.84 -6.01 -2.06
CA LEU A 45 3.40 -4.78 -1.43
C LEU A 45 2.33 -4.09 -2.29
N ASP A 46 1.50 -4.89 -2.95
CA ASP A 46 0.33 -4.40 -3.66
C ASP A 46 -0.58 -3.66 -2.66
N ASP A 47 -1.09 -2.50 -3.08
CA ASP A 47 -1.94 -1.66 -2.25
C ASP A 47 -1.32 -1.16 -0.92
N VAL A 48 0.00 -1.21 -0.75
CA VAL A 48 0.66 -0.60 0.42
C VAL A 48 0.51 0.93 0.41
N ARG A 49 0.27 1.52 1.58
CA ARG A 49 0.32 2.98 1.77
C ARG A 49 1.69 3.42 2.25
N THR A 50 2.09 4.64 1.89
CA THR A 50 3.40 5.19 2.28
C THR A 50 3.68 5.14 3.79
N PRO A 51 2.73 5.46 4.70
CA PRO A 51 3.00 5.36 6.15
C PRO A 51 3.27 3.93 6.62
N VAL A 52 2.52 2.95 6.11
CA VAL A 52 2.71 1.52 6.39
C VAL A 52 4.10 1.06 5.92
N LEU A 53 4.50 1.49 4.74
CA LEU A 53 5.83 1.18 4.20
C LEU A 53 6.95 1.81 5.04
N GLN A 54 6.77 3.05 5.50
CA GLN A 54 7.74 3.72 6.39
C GLN A 54 7.83 3.00 7.73
N GLU A 55 6.70 2.58 8.30
CA GLU A 55 6.66 1.79 9.53
C GLU A 55 7.41 0.47 9.40
N ILE A 56 7.21 -0.27 8.29
CA ILE A 56 7.97 -1.50 8.03
C ILE A 56 9.47 -1.19 7.95
N ARG A 57 9.88 -0.12 7.25
CA ARG A 57 11.30 0.28 7.20
C ARG A 57 11.88 0.64 8.56
N THR A 58 11.12 1.30 9.41
CA THR A 58 11.55 1.66 10.76
C THR A 58 11.63 0.43 11.68
N SER A 59 10.69 -0.51 11.55
CA SER A 59 10.67 -1.74 12.35
C SER A 59 11.84 -2.66 12.01
N TRP A 60 12.31 -2.61 10.76
CA TRP A 60 13.43 -3.37 10.25
C TRP A 60 14.70 -2.51 10.10
N ALA A 61 14.96 -1.65 11.09
CA ALA A 61 16.15 -0.80 11.13
C ALA A 61 17.42 -1.65 11.30
N GLY A 62 18.15 -1.83 10.21
CA GLY A 62 19.29 -2.75 10.11
C GLY A 62 19.17 -3.73 8.96
N SER A 63 17.95 -3.92 8.45
CA SER A 63 17.67 -4.60 7.19
C SER A 63 17.43 -3.57 6.07
N LYS A 64 17.53 -4.00 4.81
CA LYS A 64 17.34 -3.13 3.65
C LYS A 64 16.09 -3.53 2.88
N LEU A 65 15.08 -2.67 2.87
CA LEU A 65 13.86 -2.86 2.06
C LEU A 65 13.94 -2.05 0.77
N ILE A 66 14.23 -2.73 -0.33
CA ILE A 66 14.36 -2.15 -1.67
C ILE A 66 13.07 -2.39 -2.45
N MET A 67 12.53 -1.31 -3.02
CA MET A 67 11.40 -1.38 -3.94
C MET A 67 11.79 -0.79 -5.28
N GLY A 68 11.34 -1.42 -6.36
CA GLY A 68 11.66 -0.99 -7.71
C GLY A 68 10.66 -1.52 -8.72
N LYS A 69 10.84 -1.12 -9.98
CA LYS A 69 10.07 -1.73 -11.07
C LYS A 69 10.43 -3.22 -11.12
N ARG A 70 9.42 -4.10 -11.13
CA ARG A 70 9.59 -5.56 -11.18
C ARG A 70 10.71 -6.04 -12.12
N LYS A 71 10.73 -5.51 -13.35
CA LYS A 71 11.75 -5.86 -14.35
C LYS A 71 13.18 -5.44 -14.01
N VAL A 72 13.37 -4.39 -13.21
CA VAL A 72 14.70 -3.99 -12.72
C VAL A 72 15.15 -4.95 -11.64
N LEU A 73 14.27 -5.27 -10.68
CA LEU A 73 14.56 -6.24 -9.61
C LEU A 73 14.87 -7.63 -10.17
N GLN A 74 14.05 -8.12 -11.11
CA GLN A 74 14.28 -9.41 -11.77
C GLN A 74 15.61 -9.48 -12.51
N LYS A 75 16.01 -8.41 -13.20
CA LYS A 75 17.32 -8.33 -13.85
C LYS A 75 18.48 -8.26 -12.86
N ALA A 76 18.30 -7.60 -11.72
CA ALA A 76 19.33 -7.50 -10.69
C ALA A 76 19.63 -8.88 -10.06
N LEU A 77 18.58 -9.67 -9.82
CA LEU A 77 18.66 -11.06 -9.35
C LEU A 77 19.16 -12.04 -10.45
N GLY A 78 18.70 -11.83 -11.68
CA GLY A 78 18.92 -12.70 -12.85
C GLY A 78 17.62 -13.41 -13.26
N GLU A 79 17.20 -13.25 -14.53
CA GLU A 79 15.95 -13.87 -15.03
C GLU A 79 16.14 -15.35 -15.42
N LYS A 80 17.37 -15.72 -15.80
CA LYS A 80 17.78 -17.06 -16.23
C LYS A 80 18.96 -17.53 -15.39
N ARG A 81 19.18 -18.84 -15.38
CA ARG A 81 20.34 -19.45 -14.73
C ARG A 81 21.69 -18.94 -15.26
N GLU A 82 21.76 -18.54 -16.53
CA GLU A 82 22.99 -17.99 -17.14
C GLU A 82 23.30 -16.56 -16.70
N GLU A 83 22.28 -15.81 -16.27
CA GLU A 83 22.37 -14.40 -15.92
C GLU A 83 22.25 -14.18 -14.39
N GLU A 84 22.23 -15.26 -13.63
CA GLU A 84 22.05 -15.20 -12.17
C GLU A 84 23.28 -14.60 -11.51
N TYR A 85 23.05 -13.71 -10.55
CA TYR A 85 24.14 -13.11 -9.81
C TYR A 85 24.75 -14.08 -8.80
N LYS A 86 23.89 -14.95 -8.22
CA LYS A 86 24.26 -16.02 -7.29
C LYS A 86 23.52 -17.30 -7.64
N GLU A 87 24.06 -18.43 -7.20
CA GLU A 87 23.53 -19.75 -7.54
C GLU A 87 22.05 -19.91 -7.13
N ASN A 88 21.22 -20.40 -8.04
CA ASN A 88 19.77 -20.60 -7.89
C ASN A 88 18.93 -19.33 -7.68
N LEU A 89 19.51 -18.14 -7.72
CA LEU A 89 18.79 -16.89 -7.46
C LEU A 89 17.73 -16.58 -8.53
N TYR A 90 17.89 -17.12 -9.75
CA TYR A 90 16.88 -17.03 -10.81
C TYR A 90 15.53 -17.65 -10.43
N GLN A 91 15.50 -18.58 -9.46
CA GLN A 91 14.25 -19.15 -8.97
C GLN A 91 13.47 -18.11 -8.16
N LEU A 92 14.16 -17.29 -7.36
CA LEU A 92 13.55 -16.20 -6.60
C LEU A 92 12.98 -15.12 -7.53
N SER A 93 13.69 -14.80 -8.62
CA SER A 93 13.26 -13.75 -9.56
C SER A 93 11.94 -14.09 -10.28
N LYS A 94 11.66 -15.39 -10.50
CA LYS A 94 10.38 -15.86 -11.06
C LYS A 94 9.19 -15.62 -10.14
N LEU A 95 9.42 -15.55 -8.84
CA LEU A 95 8.38 -15.32 -7.83
C LEU A 95 8.02 -13.83 -7.69
N CYS A 96 8.85 -12.92 -8.25
CA CYS A 96 8.55 -11.49 -8.29
C CYS A 96 7.37 -11.18 -9.23
N SER A 97 6.18 -10.99 -8.65
CA SER A 97 4.95 -10.59 -9.33
C SER A 97 4.32 -9.33 -8.69
N GLY A 98 3.49 -8.61 -9.44
CA GLY A 98 2.85 -7.38 -8.96
C GLY A 98 3.84 -6.28 -8.58
N VAL A 99 3.49 -5.52 -7.53
CA VAL A 99 4.38 -4.55 -6.88
C VAL A 99 5.26 -5.27 -5.86
N THR A 100 6.44 -5.68 -6.30
CA THR A 100 7.38 -6.43 -5.47
C THR A 100 8.35 -5.52 -4.70
N GLY A 101 8.58 -5.83 -3.43
CA GLY A 101 9.69 -5.35 -2.63
C GLY A 101 10.61 -6.51 -2.24
N LEU A 102 11.91 -6.23 -2.15
CA LEU A 102 12.92 -7.17 -1.66
C LEU A 102 13.39 -6.70 -0.28
N LEU A 103 13.22 -7.55 0.73
CA LEU A 103 13.74 -7.32 2.07
C LEU A 103 15.01 -8.15 2.25
N PHE A 104 16.13 -7.46 2.44
CA PHE A 104 17.44 -8.04 2.73
C PHE A 104 17.70 -7.96 4.22
N THR A 105 17.98 -9.08 4.87
CA THR A 105 18.10 -9.18 6.33
C THR A 105 19.01 -10.32 6.76
N ASP A 106 19.63 -10.18 7.93
CA ASP A 106 20.38 -11.24 8.62
C ASP A 106 19.60 -11.86 9.78
N GLU A 107 18.36 -11.40 10.01
CA GLU A 107 17.48 -11.92 11.05
C GLU A 107 17.03 -13.36 10.77
N ASP A 108 16.71 -14.09 11.84
CA ASP A 108 16.25 -15.48 11.73
C ASP A 108 14.96 -15.60 10.90
N VAL A 109 14.88 -16.69 10.15
CA VAL A 109 13.76 -17.00 9.26
C VAL A 109 12.42 -17.03 10.03
N ASN A 110 12.40 -17.54 11.26
CA ASN A 110 11.18 -17.61 12.05
C ASN A 110 10.75 -16.24 12.54
N THR A 111 11.69 -15.38 12.95
CA THR A 111 11.40 -13.99 13.33
C THR A 111 10.72 -13.24 12.19
N VAL A 112 11.23 -13.37 10.96
CA VAL A 112 10.64 -12.74 9.77
C VAL A 112 9.23 -13.29 9.51
N LYS A 113 9.07 -14.63 9.57
CA LYS A 113 7.76 -15.29 9.37
C LYS A 113 6.72 -14.83 10.39
N GLU A 114 7.07 -14.79 11.67
CA GLU A 114 6.17 -14.40 12.76
C GLU A 114 5.79 -12.93 12.68
N TYR A 115 6.76 -12.07 12.38
CA TYR A 115 6.50 -10.64 12.16
C TYR A 115 5.45 -10.43 11.06
N PHE A 116 5.66 -10.97 9.85
CA PHE A 116 4.73 -10.73 8.74
C PHE A 116 3.40 -11.46 8.86
N LYS A 117 3.33 -12.55 9.64
CA LYS A 117 2.05 -13.19 10.01
C LYS A 117 1.24 -12.33 10.98
N SER A 118 1.91 -11.75 11.97
CA SER A 118 1.27 -10.91 12.99
C SER A 118 0.99 -9.48 12.51
N TYR A 119 1.70 -9.02 11.48
CA TYR A 119 1.57 -7.66 10.96
C TYR A 119 0.24 -7.47 10.22
N VAL A 120 -0.68 -6.80 10.90
CA VAL A 120 -1.99 -6.38 10.36
C VAL A 120 -2.18 -4.89 10.60
N ARG A 121 -2.66 -4.17 9.59
CA ARG A 121 -3.02 -2.75 9.70
C ARG A 121 -4.44 -2.52 9.19
N SER A 122 -5.22 -1.80 9.98
CA SER A 122 -6.55 -1.33 9.59
C SER A 122 -6.43 -0.25 8.51
N ASP A 123 -7.24 -0.40 7.47
CA ASP A 123 -7.18 0.40 6.25
C ASP A 123 -8.63 0.68 5.76
N TYR A 124 -8.78 1.74 4.97
CA TYR A 124 -10.03 2.05 4.28
C TYR A 124 -10.14 1.19 3.02
N SER A 125 -11.31 0.58 2.84
CA SER A 125 -11.58 -0.24 1.67
C SER A 125 -11.34 0.51 0.36
N ARG A 126 -10.86 -0.21 -0.65
CA ARG A 126 -10.61 0.32 -1.99
C ARG A 126 -11.74 -0.10 -2.93
N PRO A 127 -11.94 0.61 -4.05
CA PRO A 127 -12.83 0.12 -5.09
C PRO A 127 -12.40 -1.28 -5.55
N ASN A 128 -13.36 -2.13 -5.89
CA ASN A 128 -13.19 -3.52 -6.28
C ASN A 128 -12.71 -4.49 -5.18
N THR A 129 -12.60 -4.08 -3.92
CA THR A 129 -12.38 -5.00 -2.80
C THR A 129 -13.71 -5.52 -2.25
N LYS A 130 -13.68 -6.61 -1.49
CA LYS A 130 -14.86 -7.08 -0.74
C LYS A 130 -15.18 -6.09 0.39
N ALA A 131 -16.46 -5.86 0.64
CA ALA A 131 -16.94 -5.04 1.73
C ALA A 131 -16.62 -5.73 3.07
N PRO A 132 -15.97 -5.04 4.02
CA PRO A 132 -15.57 -5.63 5.29
C PRO A 132 -16.75 -5.80 6.26
N LEU A 133 -17.85 -5.07 6.03
CA LEU A 133 -19.05 -5.11 6.86
C LEU A 133 -20.26 -4.61 6.06
N THR A 134 -21.46 -4.94 6.54
CA THR A 134 -22.70 -4.35 6.05
C THR A 134 -22.89 -2.96 6.66
N PHE A 135 -22.98 -1.93 5.83
CA PHE A 135 -23.10 -0.54 6.28
C PHE A 135 -24.39 0.11 5.79
N THR A 136 -25.19 0.60 6.73
CA THR A 136 -26.44 1.32 6.47
C THR A 136 -26.42 2.61 7.27
N ILE A 137 -26.68 3.73 6.61
CA ILE A 137 -26.86 5.02 7.29
C ILE A 137 -28.29 5.05 7.84
N PRO A 138 -28.49 5.25 9.16
CA PRO A 138 -29.82 5.30 9.75
C PRO A 138 -30.61 6.52 9.26
N GLU A 139 -31.94 6.43 9.38
CA GLU A 139 -32.81 7.58 9.13
C GLU A 139 -32.61 8.70 10.17
N GLY A 140 -32.96 9.93 9.81
CA GLY A 140 -32.79 11.09 10.67
C GLY A 140 -31.47 11.82 10.42
N ILE A 141 -30.92 12.42 11.47
CA ILE A 141 -29.70 13.24 11.38
C ILE A 141 -28.51 12.35 11.01
N VAL A 142 -27.73 12.76 10.02
CA VAL A 142 -26.51 12.07 9.62
C VAL A 142 -25.37 12.49 10.55
N TYR A 143 -24.80 11.52 11.25
CA TYR A 143 -23.66 11.72 12.14
C TYR A 143 -22.33 11.27 11.50
N SER A 144 -21.21 11.64 12.09
CA SER A 144 -19.87 11.45 11.51
C SER A 144 -19.49 9.98 11.32
N ARG A 145 -20.01 9.08 12.16
CA ARG A 145 -19.81 7.62 12.07
C ARG A 145 -21.02 6.88 11.50
N GLY A 146 -22.05 7.60 11.05
CA GLY A 146 -23.15 7.03 10.29
C GLY A 146 -23.88 5.89 10.99
N GLY A 147 -24.00 5.95 12.33
CA GLY A 147 -24.71 4.94 13.13
C GLY A 147 -23.85 3.80 13.67
N GLN A 148 -22.52 3.85 13.51
CA GLN A 148 -21.59 2.86 14.10
C GLN A 148 -21.45 3.01 15.62
N ILE A 149 -21.72 4.20 16.16
CA ILE A 149 -21.69 4.50 17.60
C ILE A 149 -22.99 5.22 18.00
N PRO A 150 -23.35 5.23 19.29
CA PRO A 150 -24.52 5.96 19.78
C PRO A 150 -24.47 7.45 19.42
N ALA A 151 -25.64 8.04 19.15
CA ALA A 151 -25.75 9.43 18.70
C ALA A 151 -25.28 10.46 19.74
N GLU A 152 -25.27 10.07 21.01
CA GLU A 152 -24.77 10.85 22.15
C GLU A 152 -23.25 10.97 22.16
N GLU A 153 -22.55 10.00 21.56
CA GLU A 153 -21.09 9.93 21.46
C GLU A 153 -20.57 10.36 20.08
N ASP A 154 -21.48 10.55 19.11
CA ASP A 154 -21.15 10.98 17.76
C ASP A 154 -21.42 12.48 17.54
N VAL A 155 -20.75 13.05 16.55
CA VAL A 155 -20.90 14.44 16.16
C VAL A 155 -21.72 14.51 14.87
N PRO A 156 -22.75 15.38 14.79
CA PRO A 156 -23.49 15.60 13.56
C PRO A 156 -22.57 15.99 12.42
N MET A 157 -22.85 15.48 11.22
CA MET A 157 -22.01 15.77 10.07
C MET A 157 -22.06 17.24 9.67
N ILE A 158 -20.90 17.78 9.27
CA ILE A 158 -20.75 19.18 8.89
C ILE A 158 -21.65 19.48 7.68
N HIS A 159 -22.51 20.48 7.79
CA HIS A 159 -23.48 20.87 6.76
C HIS A 159 -22.86 21.16 5.37
N SER A 160 -21.60 21.62 5.33
CA SER A 160 -20.88 21.88 4.07
C SER A 160 -20.60 20.61 3.26
N LEU A 161 -20.69 19.42 3.86
CA LEU A 161 -20.56 18.14 3.18
C LEU A 161 -21.85 17.69 2.49
N GLU A 162 -22.99 18.35 2.72
CA GLU A 162 -24.28 17.98 2.12
C GLU A 162 -24.24 17.91 0.59
N PRO A 163 -23.66 18.88 -0.14
CA PRO A 163 -23.56 18.78 -1.61
C PRO A 163 -22.72 17.60 -2.06
N THR A 164 -21.71 17.20 -1.26
CA THR A 164 -20.89 16.01 -1.56
C THR A 164 -21.71 14.75 -1.35
N MET A 165 -22.44 14.65 -0.23
CA MET A 165 -23.33 13.52 0.06
C MET A 165 -24.40 13.35 -1.00
N ARG A 166 -25.06 14.44 -1.41
CA ARG A 166 -26.13 14.40 -2.41
C ARG A 166 -25.62 14.17 -3.83
N ASN A 167 -24.62 14.94 -4.28
CA ASN A 167 -24.25 14.95 -5.70
C ASN A 167 -23.16 13.93 -6.04
N LYS A 168 -22.21 13.68 -5.13
CA LYS A 168 -21.08 12.76 -5.38
C LYS A 168 -21.39 11.34 -4.91
N PHE A 169 -22.07 11.22 -3.78
CA PHE A 169 -22.44 9.92 -3.20
C PHE A 169 -23.88 9.50 -3.50
N GLU A 170 -24.69 10.37 -4.12
CA GLU A 170 -26.09 10.09 -4.48
C GLU A 170 -26.92 9.59 -3.29
N ILE A 171 -26.57 10.07 -2.09
CA ILE A 171 -27.34 9.81 -0.88
C ILE A 171 -28.49 10.82 -0.85
N PRO A 172 -29.75 10.40 -0.61
CA PRO A 172 -30.91 11.29 -0.62
C PRO A 172 -30.97 12.18 0.64
N THR A 173 -29.98 13.06 0.82
CA THR A 173 -29.88 13.98 1.96
C THR A 173 -30.69 15.26 1.76
N LYS A 174 -31.16 15.84 2.87
CA LYS A 174 -31.77 17.17 2.97
C LYS A 174 -31.20 17.92 4.17
N ILE A 175 -31.22 19.24 4.14
CA ILE A 175 -30.88 20.05 5.31
C ILE A 175 -32.17 20.38 6.08
N LYS A 176 -32.26 19.95 7.35
CA LYS A 176 -33.32 20.32 8.29
C LYS A 176 -32.69 20.95 9.53
N ALA A 177 -33.13 22.15 9.91
CA ALA A 177 -32.59 22.90 11.05
C ALA A 177 -31.04 22.99 11.07
N GLY A 178 -30.43 23.21 9.90
CA GLY A 178 -28.97 23.32 9.75
C GLY A 178 -28.19 22.00 9.83
N LYS A 179 -28.87 20.85 9.92
CA LYS A 179 -28.26 19.51 9.98
C LYS A 179 -28.62 18.68 8.74
N ILE A 180 -27.66 17.87 8.29
CA ILE A 180 -27.89 16.90 7.22
C ILE A 180 -28.80 15.80 7.76
N THR A 181 -29.89 15.51 7.06
CA THR A 181 -30.92 14.53 7.44
C THR A 181 -31.27 13.65 6.25
N ILE A 182 -31.55 12.37 6.48
CA ILE A 182 -32.10 11.44 5.49
C ILE A 182 -33.49 11.00 5.97
N ASP A 183 -34.45 10.88 5.05
CA ASP A 183 -35.84 10.54 5.38
C ASP A 183 -36.08 9.02 5.56
N SER A 184 -35.17 8.18 5.08
CA SER A 184 -35.23 6.71 5.18
C SER A 184 -33.82 6.12 5.32
N PRO A 185 -33.65 4.92 5.93
CA PRO A 185 -32.34 4.29 6.00
C PRO A 185 -31.74 4.07 4.60
N TYR A 186 -30.43 4.27 4.45
CA TYR A 186 -29.72 4.12 3.17
C TYR A 186 -28.65 3.02 3.28
N LEU A 187 -28.89 1.89 2.60
CA LEU A 187 -27.92 0.80 2.52
C LEU A 187 -26.78 1.18 1.58
N VAL A 188 -25.56 1.20 2.10
CA VAL A 188 -24.36 1.53 1.32
C VAL A 188 -23.78 0.26 0.70
N CYS A 189 -23.51 -0.77 1.49
CA CYS A 189 -22.95 -2.04 1.01
C CYS A 189 -23.30 -3.20 1.96
N THR A 190 -23.30 -4.41 1.44
CA THR A 190 -23.43 -5.66 2.22
C THR A 190 -22.06 -6.31 2.38
N GLU A 191 -21.79 -6.90 3.54
CA GLU A 191 -20.55 -7.64 3.81
C GLU A 191 -20.26 -8.68 2.72
N GLY A 192 -19.01 -8.75 2.28
CA GLY A 192 -18.55 -9.70 1.26
C GLY A 192 -18.82 -9.28 -0.19
N GLU A 193 -19.71 -8.31 -0.43
CA GLU A 193 -19.98 -7.80 -1.79
C GLU A 193 -18.81 -6.96 -2.32
N LYS A 194 -18.66 -6.93 -3.64
CA LYS A 194 -17.61 -6.14 -4.29
C LYS A 194 -17.98 -4.66 -4.27
N LEU A 195 -17.16 -3.85 -3.60
CA LEU A 195 -17.36 -2.41 -3.48
C LEU A 195 -17.18 -1.70 -4.81
N ASP A 196 -18.13 -0.85 -5.17
CA ASP A 196 -17.96 0.15 -6.21
C ASP A 196 -17.08 1.32 -5.71
N VAL A 197 -16.74 2.24 -6.62
CA VAL A 197 -15.91 3.41 -6.28
C VAL A 197 -16.59 4.33 -5.25
N ARG A 198 -17.90 4.47 -5.35
CA ARG A 198 -18.71 5.37 -4.53
C ARG A 198 -18.87 4.82 -3.11
N GLN A 199 -19.20 3.54 -2.95
CA GLN A 199 -19.30 2.82 -1.69
C GLN A 199 -17.97 2.89 -0.92
N ALA A 200 -16.84 2.63 -1.59
CA ALA A 200 -15.53 2.76 -0.95
C ALA A 200 -15.26 4.20 -0.45
N LEU A 201 -15.67 5.22 -1.22
CA LEU A 201 -15.56 6.62 -0.80
C LEU A 201 -16.52 6.98 0.35
N ILE A 202 -17.74 6.43 0.36
CA ILE A 202 -18.70 6.60 1.44
C ILE A 202 -18.13 6.00 2.74
N LEU A 203 -17.67 4.75 2.71
CA LEU A 203 -17.03 4.10 3.87
C LEU A 203 -15.87 4.93 4.42
N LYS A 204 -15.03 5.47 3.54
CA LYS A 204 -13.93 6.38 3.92
C LYS A 204 -14.46 7.69 4.54
N GLN A 205 -15.53 8.27 4.00
CA GLN A 205 -16.12 9.51 4.51
C GLN A 205 -16.66 9.36 5.94
N PHE A 206 -17.22 8.18 6.27
CA PHE A 206 -17.69 7.83 7.62
C PHE A 206 -16.57 7.24 8.51
N GLY A 207 -15.33 7.22 8.01
CA GLY A 207 -14.16 6.79 8.75
C GLY A 207 -14.15 5.29 9.08
N ILE A 208 -14.75 4.46 8.23
CA ILE A 208 -14.79 3.00 8.38
C ILE A 208 -13.50 2.40 7.81
N ALA A 209 -12.50 2.22 8.69
CA ALA A 209 -11.21 1.61 8.39
C ALA A 209 -11.20 0.10 8.73
N ALA A 210 -12.18 -0.65 8.22
CA ALA A 210 -12.36 -2.07 8.57
C ALA A 210 -11.67 -3.04 7.59
N SER A 211 -11.01 -2.56 6.54
CA SER A 211 -10.23 -3.42 5.66
C SER A 211 -8.90 -3.76 6.32
N GLU A 212 -8.50 -5.02 6.33
CA GLU A 212 -7.17 -5.41 6.81
C GLU A 212 -6.14 -5.37 5.68
N PHE A 213 -5.02 -4.70 5.92
CA PHE A 213 -3.81 -4.82 5.12
C PHE A 213 -2.85 -5.80 5.78
N LYS A 214 -2.45 -6.82 5.01
CA LYS A 214 -1.43 -7.80 5.37
C LYS A 214 -0.36 -7.81 4.29
N VAL A 215 0.90 -7.89 4.68
CA VAL A 215 2.01 -8.04 3.73
C VAL A 215 2.03 -9.48 3.26
N LYS A 216 1.96 -9.68 1.94
CA LYS A 216 2.08 -11.00 1.34
C LYS A 216 3.55 -11.34 1.12
N VAL A 217 3.99 -12.53 1.49
CA VAL A 217 5.37 -12.99 1.37
C VAL A 217 5.39 -14.30 0.60
N SER A 218 6.10 -14.36 -0.53
CA SER A 218 6.11 -15.58 -1.36
C SER A 218 7.22 -16.54 -0.94
N ALA A 219 8.46 -16.06 -0.91
CA ALA A 219 9.63 -16.90 -0.66
C ALA A 219 10.81 -16.09 -0.11
N TYR A 220 11.83 -16.81 0.34
CA TYR A 220 13.14 -16.24 0.60
C TYR A 220 14.25 -17.06 -0.05
N TYR A 221 15.40 -16.43 -0.22
CA TYR A 221 16.66 -17.05 -0.62
C TYR A 221 17.65 -16.95 0.55
N ASP A 222 18.33 -18.05 0.86
CA ASP A 222 19.46 -18.09 1.78
C ASP A 222 20.77 -18.12 0.98
N ASN A 223 21.59 -17.10 1.18
CA ASN A 223 22.86 -16.92 0.49
C ASN A 223 23.93 -17.93 0.92
N ASP A 224 23.83 -18.50 2.13
CA ASP A 224 24.83 -19.47 2.62
C ASP A 224 24.60 -20.86 2.02
N SER A 225 23.34 -21.27 1.88
CA SER A 225 22.97 -22.57 1.30
C SER A 225 22.66 -22.50 -0.20
N SER A 226 22.58 -21.30 -0.78
CA SER A 226 22.16 -21.07 -2.18
C SER A 226 20.82 -21.72 -2.52
N THR A 227 19.87 -21.73 -1.57
CA THR A 227 18.54 -22.34 -1.72
C THR A 227 17.43 -21.32 -1.65
N VAL A 228 16.37 -21.54 -2.44
CA VAL A 228 15.12 -20.78 -2.37
C VAL A 228 14.07 -21.61 -1.65
N GLU A 229 13.44 -21.03 -0.63
CA GLU A 229 12.35 -21.65 0.12
C GLU A 229 11.07 -20.83 0.03
N SER A 230 9.98 -21.50 -0.37
CA SER A 230 8.65 -20.92 -0.46
C SER A 230 7.97 -20.89 0.90
N THR A 231 7.43 -19.73 1.29
CA THR A 231 6.75 -19.53 2.59
C THR A 231 5.28 -19.18 2.46
N ASN A 232 4.87 -18.53 1.35
CA ASN A 232 3.48 -18.22 1.00
C ASN A 232 2.65 -17.61 2.15
N ILE A 233 3.22 -16.66 2.89
CA ILE A 233 2.54 -15.99 4.01
C ILE A 233 1.51 -15.01 3.46
N ASN A 234 0.27 -15.09 3.96
CA ASN A 234 -0.86 -14.23 3.55
C ASN A 234 -1.19 -14.29 2.04
N MET A 235 -0.73 -15.33 1.34
CA MET A 235 -1.02 -15.60 -0.07
C MET A 235 -2.33 -16.37 -0.21
N GLU A 236 -3.43 -15.76 0.24
CA GLU A 236 -4.80 -16.17 -0.10
C GLU A 236 -5.26 -15.56 -1.43
#